data_AF-X1V5S5-F1
#
_entry.id   AF-X1V5S5-F1
#
_cell.length_a   1.000
_cell.length_b   1.000
_cell.length_c   1.000
_cell.angle_alpha   90.00
_cell.angle_beta   90.00
_cell.angle_gamma   90.00
#
_symmetry.space_group_name_H-M   'P 1'
#
loop_
_entity.id
_entity.type
_entity.pdbx_description
1 polymer ?
#
loop_
_entity_poly.entity_id
_entity_poly.type
_entity_poly.pdbx_seq_one_letter_code
_entity_poly.pdbx_strand_id
1 'polypeptide(L)' 'PYTGAGKEHEFIGGRFSLDKAGTWKIVVALFIYPEGSIAVDAYYGDLCTVKAAVPEPEFRDFGIEKYVTV' A
#
# COMPACT_ATOMS: atom_id res chain seq x y z
N PRO A 1 -21.59 -8.60 -13.96
CA PRO A 1 -22.96 -8.07 -13.77
C PRO A 1 -23.10 -6.78 -14.60
N TYR A 2 -24.21 -6.58 -15.30
CA TYR A 2 -24.42 -5.34 -16.06
C TYR A 2 -24.77 -4.19 -15.10
N THR A 3 -24.10 -3.05 -15.25
CA THR A 3 -24.45 -1.81 -14.53
C THR A 3 -24.82 -0.75 -15.54
N GLY A 4 -26.07 -0.30 -15.46
CA GLY A 4 -26.62 0.68 -16.39
C GLY A 4 -25.95 2.05 -16.26
N ALA A 5 -26.12 2.89 -17.28
CA ALA A 5 -25.58 4.23 -17.32
C ALA A 5 -26.01 5.07 -16.09
N GLY A 6 -25.05 5.77 -15.49
CA GLY A 6 -25.28 6.64 -14.32
C GLY A 6 -25.51 5.89 -13.00
N LYS A 7 -25.29 4.57 -12.97
CA LYS A 7 -25.35 3.77 -11.74
C LYS A 7 -23.94 3.45 -11.26
N GLU A 8 -23.77 3.47 -9.94
CA GLU A 8 -22.52 3.08 -9.31
C GLU A 8 -22.35 1.56 -9.41
N HIS A 9 -21.14 1.12 -9.75
CA HIS A 9 -20.74 -0.28 -9.68
C HIS A 9 -19.56 -0.41 -8.73
N GLU A 10 -19.71 -1.26 -7.72
CA GLU A 10 -18.60 -1.58 -6.84
C GLU A 10 -17.64 -2.55 -7.53
N PHE A 11 -16.35 -2.22 -7.51
CA PHE A 11 -15.28 -3.10 -7.96
C PHE A 11 -14.73 -3.86 -6.75
N ILE A 12 -15.39 -4.96 -6.37
CA ILE A 12 -14.88 -5.85 -5.33
C ILE A 12 -13.91 -6.86 -5.96
N GLY A 13 -12.63 -6.70 -5.65
CA GLY A 13 -11.58 -7.67 -5.99
C GLY A 13 -11.21 -8.58 -4.81
N GLY A 14 -10.15 -9.36 -5.01
CA GLY A 14 -9.50 -10.08 -3.92
C GLY A 14 -8.98 -9.10 -2.86
N ARG A 15 -9.02 -9.51 -1.58
CA ARG A 15 -8.45 -8.73 -0.48
C ARG A 15 -6.96 -9.05 -0.35
N PHE A 16 -6.15 -8.05 -0.04
CA PHE A 16 -4.73 -8.21 0.25
C PHE A 16 -4.38 -7.50 1.55
N SER A 17 -3.34 -7.99 2.23
CA SER A 17 -2.87 -7.41 3.50
C SER A 17 -1.82 -6.33 3.24
N LEU A 18 -1.88 -5.25 4.01
CA LEU A 18 -0.90 -4.16 4.03
C LEU A 18 0.06 -4.32 5.22
N ASP A 19 0.80 -5.42 5.25
CA ASP A 19 1.63 -5.83 6.39
C ASP A 19 3.08 -5.32 6.33
N LYS A 20 3.54 -4.89 5.15
CA LYS A 20 4.88 -4.35 4.95
C LYS A 20 4.91 -2.84 5.10
N ALA A 21 5.88 -2.36 5.86
CA ALA A 21 6.18 -0.93 5.96
C ALA A 21 6.66 -0.38 4.61
N GLY A 22 6.27 0.86 4.31
CA GLY A 22 6.59 1.54 3.07
C GLY A 22 5.36 2.15 2.39
N THR A 23 5.59 2.78 1.25
CA THR A 23 4.54 3.41 0.43
C THR A 23 3.96 2.39 -0.53
N TRP A 24 2.69 2.08 -0.34
CA TRP A 24 1.91 1.24 -1.23
C TRP A 24 1.33 2.08 -2.35
N LYS A 25 1.44 1.59 -3.59
CA LYS A 25 0.94 2.27 -4.78
C LYS A 25 -0.35 1.62 -5.27
N ILE A 26 -1.18 2.40 -5.96
CA ILE A 26 -2.39 1.94 -6.63
C ILE A 26 -2.32 2.24 -8.12
N VAL A 27 -2.86 1.32 -8.91
CA VAL A 27 -3.10 1.50 -10.34
C VAL A 27 -4.57 1.14 -10.60
N VAL A 28 -5.30 2.07 -11.22
CA VAL A 28 -6.70 1.87 -11.64
C VAL A 28 -6.77 2.13 -13.12
N ALA A 29 -7.32 1.21 -13.91
CA ALA A 29 -7.44 1.34 -15.36
C ALA A 29 -8.89 1.07 -15.80
N LEU A 30 -9.41 1.93 -16.68
CA LEU A 30 -10.74 1.82 -17.26
C LEU A 30 -10.64 1.20 -18.66
N PHE A 31 -11.38 0.10 -18.88
CA PHE A 31 -11.47 -0.58 -20.17
C PHE A 31 -12.91 -0.53 -20.69
N ILE A 32 -13.09 -0.23 -21.98
CA ILE A 32 -14.40 -0.14 -22.62
C ILE A 32 -14.47 -1.14 -23.78
N TYR A 33 -15.54 -1.93 -23.86
CA TYR A 33 -15.81 -2.85 -24.96
C TYR A 33 -16.28 -2.09 -26.22
N PRO A 34 -15.92 -2.48 -27.46
CA PRO A 34 -15.18 -3.69 -27.88
C PRO A 34 -13.65 -3.59 -27.82
N GLU A 35 -13.10 -2.41 -27.54
CA GLU A 35 -11.65 -2.16 -27.54
C GLU A 35 -10.94 -2.58 -26.25
N GLY A 36 -11.52 -3.50 -25.47
CA GLY A 36 -11.13 -3.87 -24.10
C GLY A 36 -9.71 -4.41 -23.91
N SER A 37 -8.87 -4.34 -24.94
CA SER A 37 -7.42 -4.56 -24.91
C SER A 37 -6.62 -3.31 -24.49
N ILE A 38 -7.19 -2.10 -24.63
CA ILE A 38 -6.52 -0.83 -24.35
C ILE A 38 -7.30 -0.08 -23.26
N ALA A 39 -6.59 0.41 -22.24
CA ALA A 39 -7.19 1.26 -21.22
C ALA A 39 -7.46 2.65 -21.82
N VAL A 40 -8.70 3.14 -21.65
CA VAL A 40 -9.08 4.49 -22.12
C VAL A 40 -8.68 5.58 -21.13
N ASP A 41 -8.49 5.21 -19.87
CA ASP A 41 -7.99 6.07 -18.82
C ASP A 41 -7.29 5.23 -17.74
N ALA A 42 -6.30 5.81 -17.08
CA ALA A 42 -5.56 5.17 -16.01
C ALA A 42 -5.09 6.17 -14.95
N TYR A 43 -5.26 5.79 -13.68
CA TYR A 43 -4.76 6.50 -12.52
C TYR A 43 -3.62 5.73 -11.86
N TYR A 44 -2.52 6.43 -11.59
CA TYR A 44 -1.36 5.94 -10.86
C TYR A 44 -1.13 6.84 -9.66
N GLY A 45 -1.02 6.25 -8.47
CA GLY A 45 -0.80 7.05 -7.27
C GLY A 45 -0.45 6.24 -6.04
N ASP A 46 -0.46 6.93 -4.91
CA ASP A 46 -0.11 6.38 -3.62
C ASP A 46 -1.40 5.99 -2.91
N LEU A 47 -1.51 4.71 -2.53
CA LEU A 47 -2.65 4.21 -1.78
C LEU A 47 -2.58 4.67 -0.33
N CYS A 48 -1.47 4.34 0.32
CA CYS A 48 -1.18 4.71 1.69
C CYS A 48 0.31 4.49 1.97
N THR A 49 0.79 5.01 3.11
CA THR A 49 2.12 4.69 3.63
C THR A 49 1.95 3.98 4.98
N VAL A 50 2.42 2.73 5.03
CA VAL A 50 2.42 1.91 6.25
C VAL A 50 3.71 2.21 7.01
N LYS A 51 3.58 2.65 8.26
CA LYS A 51 4.73 2.83 9.16
C LYS A 51 5.08 1.50 9.81
N ALA A 52 6.37 1.27 10.06
CA ALA A 52 6.80 0.13 10.85
C ALA A 52 6.16 0.22 12.25
N ALA A 53 5.63 -0.91 12.73
CA ALA A 53 4.98 -0.98 14.04
C ALA A 53 5.95 -0.79 15.21
N VAL A 54 7.24 -0.96 14.97
CA VAL A 54 8.32 -0.73 15.93
C VAL A 54 9.13 0.46 15.41
N PRO A 55 9.14 1.62 16.08
CA PRO A 55 10.28 2.52 15.90
C PRO A 55 11.50 1.71 16.31
N GLU A 56 12.48 1.53 15.40
CA GLU A 56 13.78 0.97 15.78
C GLU A 56 14.21 1.64 17.08
N PRO A 57 14.53 0.88 18.14
CA PRO A 57 14.87 1.49 19.40
C PRO A 57 16.06 2.43 19.16
N GLU A 58 15.88 3.70 19.54
CA GLU A 58 16.92 4.74 19.51
C GLU A 58 18.12 4.38 20.42
N PHE A 59 18.05 3.25 21.14
CA PHE A 59 19.14 2.65 21.90
C PHE A 59 20.21 2.07 20.98
N ARG A 60 21.05 2.95 20.44
CA ARG A 60 22.42 2.64 20.02
C ARG A 60 23.37 3.26 21.05
N ASP A 61 24.51 2.61 21.27
CA ASP A 61 25.58 2.98 22.22
C ASP A 61 25.47 2.45 23.66
N PHE A 62 25.12 1.17 23.83
CA PHE A 62 25.41 0.49 25.10
C PHE A 62 26.92 0.16 25.16
N GLY A 63 27.64 0.83 26.07
CA GLY A 63 29.06 0.59 26.35
C GLY A 63 29.30 0.52 27.85
N ILE A 64 30.21 -0.36 28.27
CA ILE A 64 30.66 -0.40 29.67
C ILE A 64 31.66 0.74 29.86
N GLU A 65 31.25 1.82 30.54
CA GLU A 65 32.14 2.96 30.83
C GLU A 65 33.18 2.60 31.90
N LYS A 66 32.83 1.72 32.85
CA LYS A 66 33.75 1.26 33.90
C LYS A 66 33.33 -0.08 34.49
N TYR A 67 34.31 -0.94 34.71
CA TYR A 67 34.17 -2.17 35.50
C TYR A 67 34.81 -1.98 36.88
N VAL A 68 34.10 -2.33 37.95
CA VAL A 68 34.60 -2.27 39.33
C VAL A 68 34.49 -3.67 39.94
N THR A 69 35.62 -4.20 40.39
CA THR A 69 35.70 -5.44 41.17
C THR A 69 35.66 -5.12 42.67
N VAL A 70 34.90 -5.90 43.42
CA VAL A 70 34.86 -5.88 44.89
C VAL A 70 36.02 -6.66 45.46
#